data_AF-A0A2A2DM04-F1
#
_entry.id   AF-A0A2A2DM04-F1
#
_cell.length_a   1.000
_cell.length_b   1.000
_cell.length_c   1.000
_cell.angle_alpha   90.00
_cell.angle_beta   90.00
_cell.angle_gamma   90.00
#
_symmetry.space_group_name_H-M   'P 1'
#
loop_
_entity.id
_entity.type
_entity.pdbx_description
1 polymer ?
#
loop_
_entity_poly.entity_id
_entity_poly.type
_entity_poly.pdbx_seq_one_letter_code
_entity_poly.pdbx_strand_id
1 'polypeptide(L)'
;MNLTEPRELAPLLEAFLLASGKPQSLERLFELFEEGERPEPPVFKKALTILAKSCDGRAFELKEVASGYRLQIREKFAPWVGRLWEERPQRYSRAMLETMALIAYRQPITRGEIEDVRGVAVNSHIVKTLLEREWIRIVGYRDVPGKPAMFATTKAFLDHFNLKNLDDLPPLAELRELEPDPVLDFDDAAVPQGLQDLADASAEPEEPKEETSFHTLLLELDTMEEGLKTDFDDLLRDGAVNESEGELAQPESETEVEPRIEAEVEPEPEPEQEDDILGVAEAREKLLAAVAALEQSKPEPELTDEEAEAKALAEAIEAERRQFED
;
A
#
# COMPACT_ATOMS: atom_id res chain seq x y z
N MET A 1 14.04 36.84 -8.61
CA MET A 1 14.49 35.49 -8.21
C MET A 1 15.04 34.85 -9.47
N ASN A 2 16.32 34.58 -9.52
CA ASN A 2 16.98 33.91 -10.64
C ASN A 2 16.76 32.40 -10.49
N LEU A 3 15.77 31.87 -11.18
CA LEU A 3 15.40 30.45 -11.13
C LEU A 3 16.45 29.53 -11.79
N THR A 4 17.40 30.11 -12.51
CA THR A 4 18.57 29.43 -13.08
C THR A 4 19.68 29.17 -12.05
N GLU A 5 19.66 29.85 -10.90
CA GLU A 5 20.64 29.62 -9.84
C GLU A 5 20.13 28.58 -8.83
N PRO A 6 20.86 27.46 -8.60
CA PRO A 6 20.42 26.41 -7.69
C PRO A 6 20.18 26.88 -6.24
N ARG A 7 20.89 27.92 -5.80
CA ARG A 7 20.79 28.48 -4.43
C ARG A 7 19.51 29.29 -4.22
N GLU A 8 19.05 30.01 -5.24
CA GLU A 8 17.80 30.76 -5.18
C GLU A 8 16.58 29.86 -5.45
N LEU A 9 16.77 28.80 -6.23
CA LEU A 9 15.74 27.81 -6.50
C LEU A 9 15.43 26.94 -5.28
N ALA A 10 16.42 26.60 -4.45
CA ALA A 10 16.22 25.71 -3.30
C ALA A 10 15.14 26.18 -2.29
N PRO A 11 15.12 27.46 -1.84
CA PRO A 11 14.04 27.97 -0.99
C PRO A 11 12.66 27.95 -1.65
N LEU A 12 12.59 28.12 -2.97
CA LEU A 12 11.32 28.03 -3.71
C LEU A 12 10.81 26.58 -3.73
N LEU A 13 11.70 25.61 -3.94
CA LEU A 13 11.35 24.18 -3.84
C LEU A 13 10.95 23.80 -2.41
N GLU A 14 11.61 24.37 -1.39
CA GLU A 14 11.21 24.22 0.01
C GLU A 14 9.77 24.70 0.21
N ALA A 15 9.42 25.88 -0.32
CA ALA A 15 8.07 26.43 -0.23
C ALA A 15 7.02 25.55 -0.92
N PHE A 16 7.31 25.03 -2.12
CA PHE A 16 6.40 24.12 -2.82
C PHE A 16 6.19 22.81 -2.06
N LEU A 17 7.26 22.18 -1.59
CA LEU A 17 7.17 20.93 -0.85
C LEU A 17 6.43 21.11 0.47
N LEU A 18 6.71 22.21 1.19
CA LEU A 18 6.06 22.53 2.45
C LEU A 18 4.55 22.79 2.27
N ALA A 19 4.17 23.51 1.21
CA ALA A 19 2.77 23.80 0.90
C ALA A 19 1.98 22.57 0.44
N SER A 20 2.63 21.63 -0.25
CA SER A 20 1.96 20.49 -0.87
C SER A 20 1.47 19.42 0.12
N GLY A 21 2.16 19.23 1.25
CA GLY A 21 1.85 18.21 2.25
C GLY A 21 1.89 16.74 1.75
N LYS A 22 2.30 16.49 0.51
CA LYS A 22 2.35 15.18 -0.14
C LYS A 22 3.62 15.07 -1.00
N PRO A 23 4.12 13.85 -1.29
CA PRO A 23 5.23 13.67 -2.22
C PRO A 23 4.94 14.33 -3.57
N GLN A 24 5.90 15.08 -4.10
CA GLN A 24 5.81 15.72 -5.41
C GLN A 24 6.84 15.11 -6.36
N SER A 25 6.38 14.64 -7.52
CA SER A 25 7.25 14.18 -8.58
C SER A 25 8.02 15.36 -9.19
N LEU A 26 9.20 15.08 -9.76
CA LEU A 26 9.97 16.11 -10.46
C LEU A 26 9.17 16.72 -11.61
N GLU A 27 8.47 15.89 -12.37
CA GLU A 27 7.58 16.31 -13.46
C GLU A 27 6.53 17.30 -12.98
N ARG A 28 5.85 16.98 -11.87
CA ARG A 28 4.83 17.87 -11.31
C ARG A 28 5.42 19.20 -10.84
N LEU A 29 6.61 19.18 -10.24
CA LEU A 29 7.30 20.41 -9.85
C LEU A 29 7.70 21.24 -11.08
N PHE A 30 8.13 20.62 -12.18
CA PHE A 30 8.44 21.32 -13.43
C PHE A 30 7.22 21.99 -14.06
N GLU A 31 6.04 21.40 -13.95
CA GLU A 31 4.78 21.97 -14.45
C GLU A 31 4.36 23.25 -13.73
N LEU A 32 4.87 23.51 -12.52
CA LEU A 32 4.56 24.73 -11.77
C LEU A 32 5.28 25.97 -12.33
N PHE A 33 6.30 25.78 -13.17
CA PHE A 33 7.05 26.86 -13.80
C PHE A 33 6.50 27.15 -15.20
N GLU A 34 6.41 28.42 -15.55
CA GLU A 34 6.13 28.87 -16.91
C GLU A 34 7.27 28.48 -17.87
N GLU A 35 6.98 28.33 -19.17
CA GLU A 35 7.94 27.84 -20.16
C GLU A 35 9.25 28.66 -20.23
N GLY A 36 9.18 29.98 -20.01
CA GLY A 36 10.35 30.86 -20.03
C GLY A 36 11.16 30.88 -18.73
N GLU A 37 10.60 30.35 -17.64
CA GLU A 37 11.18 30.39 -16.29
C GLU A 37 11.62 29.01 -15.80
N ARG A 38 11.32 27.95 -16.56
CA ARG A 38 11.61 26.57 -16.20
C ARG A 38 13.13 26.34 -16.10
N PRO A 39 13.66 25.97 -14.92
CA PRO A 39 15.06 25.63 -14.77
C PRO A 39 15.42 24.37 -15.55
N GLU A 40 16.68 24.26 -15.99
CA GLU A 40 17.15 23.02 -16.59
C GLU A 40 17.16 21.86 -15.57
N PRO A 41 16.89 20.61 -15.99
CA PRO A 41 16.93 19.43 -15.11
C PRO A 41 18.18 19.28 -14.21
N PRO A 42 19.43 19.53 -14.67
CA PRO A 42 20.60 19.46 -13.80
C PRO A 42 20.63 20.54 -12.71
N VAL A 43 20.13 21.75 -13.00
CA VAL A 43 20.02 22.84 -12.02
C VAL A 43 19.04 22.44 -10.92
N PHE A 44 17.92 21.83 -11.32
CA PHE A 44 16.89 21.35 -10.41
C PHE A 44 17.41 20.28 -9.42
N LYS A 45 18.12 19.26 -9.92
CA LYS A 45 18.73 18.22 -9.08
C LYS A 45 19.78 18.81 -8.12
N LYS A 46 20.57 19.78 -8.59
CA LYS A 46 21.52 20.51 -7.73
C LYS A 46 20.80 21.31 -6.65
N ALA A 47 19.69 21.97 -6.97
CA ALA A 47 18.90 22.72 -6.01
C ALA A 47 18.30 21.80 -4.92
N LEU A 48 17.76 20.63 -5.28
CA LEU A 48 17.31 19.61 -4.31
C LEU A 48 18.44 19.10 -3.42
N THR A 49 19.63 18.91 -3.97
CA THR A 49 20.81 18.50 -3.19
C THR A 49 21.23 19.58 -2.19
N ILE A 50 21.17 20.86 -2.59
CA ILE A 50 21.43 22.00 -1.71
C ILE A 50 20.35 22.08 -0.62
N LEU A 51 19.08 21.91 -0.99
CA LEU A 51 17.96 21.88 -0.05
C LEU A 51 18.15 20.77 0.98
N ALA A 52 18.46 19.55 0.56
CA ALA A 52 18.73 18.42 1.46
C ALA A 52 19.82 18.77 2.49
N LYS A 53 20.95 19.33 2.05
CA LYS A 53 22.04 19.78 2.95
C LYS A 53 21.60 20.91 3.88
N SER A 54 20.74 21.81 3.41
CA SER A 54 20.22 22.92 4.23
C SER A 54 19.27 22.45 5.34
N CYS A 55 18.67 21.26 5.18
CA CYS A 55 17.85 20.60 6.20
C CYS A 55 18.70 19.90 7.28
N ASP A 56 20.02 19.83 7.14
CA ASP A 56 20.89 19.26 8.16
C ASP A 56 20.84 20.10 9.45
N GLY A 57 20.63 19.43 10.57
CA GLY A 57 20.44 20.06 11.87
C GLY A 57 19.04 20.63 12.13
N ARG A 58 18.12 20.63 11.14
CA ARG A 58 16.71 21.06 11.32
C ARG A 58 15.82 19.94 11.86
N ALA A 59 14.59 20.31 12.26
CA ALA A 59 13.59 19.36 12.75
C ALA A 59 13.00 18.46 11.66
N PHE A 60 13.06 18.92 10.41
CA PHE A 60 12.57 18.23 9.23
C PHE A 60 13.73 17.87 8.29
N GLU A 61 13.44 16.97 7.36
CA GLU A 61 14.37 16.50 6.34
C GLU A 61 13.68 16.39 4.98
N LEU A 62 14.47 16.51 3.92
CA LEU A 62 14.04 16.19 2.56
C LEU A 62 14.22 14.69 2.35
N LYS A 63 13.11 13.98 2.07
CA LYS A 63 13.12 12.55 1.75
C LYS A 63 12.66 12.34 0.32
N GLU A 64 13.40 11.52 -0.41
CA GLU A 64 13.00 11.01 -1.71
C GLU A 64 12.34 9.64 -1.53
N VAL A 65 11.15 9.49 -2.08
CA VAL A 65 10.28 8.30 -2.07
C VAL A 65 9.88 7.94 -3.51
N ALA A 66 9.20 6.82 -3.69
CA ALA A 66 8.83 6.31 -5.03
C ALA A 66 8.02 7.31 -5.87
N SER A 67 7.14 8.11 -5.25
CA SER A 67 6.36 9.14 -5.95
C SER A 67 7.07 10.48 -6.10
N GLY A 68 8.25 10.67 -5.50
CA GLY A 68 9.05 11.89 -5.64
C GLY A 68 9.64 12.40 -4.32
N TYR A 69 9.64 13.71 -4.11
CA TYR A 69 10.28 14.35 -2.96
C TYR A 69 9.23 14.88 -1.98
N ARG A 70 9.51 14.79 -0.68
CA ARG A 70 8.69 15.39 0.38
C ARG A 70 9.54 15.93 1.53
N LEU A 71 9.02 16.95 2.22
CA LEU A 71 9.55 17.37 3.51
C LEU A 71 8.79 16.63 4.60
N GLN A 72 9.52 16.00 5.51
CA GLN A 72 8.93 15.29 6.65
C GLN A 72 9.69 15.58 7.92
N ILE A 73 9.02 15.43 9.07
CA ILE A 73 9.66 15.60 10.36
C ILE A 73 10.57 14.40 10.63
N ARG A 74 11.77 14.64 11.16
CA ARG A 74 12.70 13.57 11.53
C ARG A 74 12.09 12.66 12.58
N GLU A 75 12.31 11.36 12.44
CA GLU A 75 11.76 10.33 13.32
C GLU A 75 12.04 10.57 14.81
N LYS A 76 13.21 11.13 15.13
CA LYS A 76 13.58 11.50 16.50
C LYS A 76 12.58 12.44 17.20
N PHE A 77 11.72 13.15 16.47
CA PHE A 77 10.70 14.02 17.05
C PHE A 77 9.28 13.41 17.04
N ALA A 78 9.09 12.23 16.43
CA ALA A 78 7.80 11.58 16.29
C ALA A 78 7.02 11.43 17.62
N PRO A 79 7.64 11.08 18.78
CA PRO A 79 6.91 10.96 20.04
C PRO A 79 6.29 12.26 20.56
N TRP A 80 6.82 13.42 20.15
CA TRP A 80 6.31 14.73 20.53
C TRP A 80 5.28 15.24 19.54
N VAL A 81 5.57 15.13 18.24
CA VAL A 81 4.65 15.56 17.18
C VAL A 81 3.36 14.73 17.24
N GLY A 82 3.47 13.43 17.54
CA GLY A 82 2.32 12.54 17.71
C GLY A 82 1.29 13.02 18.73
N ARG A 83 1.70 13.85 19.72
CA ARG A 83 0.79 14.42 20.74
C ARG A 83 -0.08 15.56 20.20
N LEU A 84 0.21 16.08 19.01
CA LEU A 84 -0.57 17.14 18.39
C LEU A 84 -1.95 16.64 17.93
N TRP A 85 -2.06 15.35 17.64
CA TRP A 85 -3.33 14.72 17.27
C TRP A 85 -4.03 14.19 18.53
N GLU A 86 -5.28 14.60 18.72
CA GLU A 86 -6.11 14.18 19.87
C GLU A 86 -6.40 12.67 19.83
N GLU A 87 -6.57 12.12 18.63
CA GLU A 87 -6.80 10.70 18.41
C GLU A 87 -5.50 10.04 17.91
N ARG A 88 -5.04 9.02 18.64
CA ARG A 88 -3.91 8.22 18.18
C ARG A 88 -4.35 7.42 16.94
N PRO A 89 -3.62 7.48 15.83
CA PRO A 89 -3.95 6.65 14.68
C PRO A 89 -3.91 5.17 15.09
N GLN A 90 -4.95 4.44 14.71
CA GLN A 90 -5.09 3.02 15.06
C GLN A 90 -3.86 2.24 14.61
N ARG A 91 -3.22 1.53 15.55
CA ARG A 91 -2.02 0.74 15.26
C ARG A 91 -2.41 -0.45 14.37
N TYR A 92 -1.54 -0.77 13.42
CA TYR A 92 -1.73 -1.96 12.59
C TYR A 92 -1.42 -3.23 13.39
N SER A 93 -2.26 -4.25 13.24
CA SER A 93 -2.04 -5.54 13.90
C SER A 93 -0.81 -6.25 13.34
N ARG A 94 -0.16 -7.08 14.17
CA ARG A 94 0.99 -7.88 13.73
C ARG A 94 0.67 -8.75 12.52
N ALA A 95 -0.50 -9.40 12.52
CA ALA A 95 -0.96 -10.22 11.40
C ALA A 95 -1.07 -9.44 10.08
N MET A 96 -1.48 -8.17 10.13
CA MET A 96 -1.54 -7.31 8.94
C MET A 96 -0.15 -6.97 8.43
N LEU A 97 0.77 -6.59 9.32
CA LEU A 97 2.15 -6.26 8.95
C LEU A 97 2.91 -7.48 8.42
N GLU A 98 2.74 -8.66 9.02
CA GLU A 98 3.30 -9.93 8.53
C GLU A 98 2.79 -10.28 7.13
N THR A 99 1.47 -10.16 6.91
CA THR A 99 0.85 -10.44 5.60
C THR A 99 1.39 -9.50 4.54
N MET A 100 1.49 -8.20 4.86
CA MET A 100 2.05 -7.20 3.96
C MET A 100 3.54 -7.44 3.67
N ALA A 101 4.34 -7.80 4.68
CA ALA A 101 5.75 -8.12 4.50
C ALA A 101 5.93 -9.30 3.54
N LEU A 102 5.12 -10.37 3.69
CA LEU A 102 5.14 -11.50 2.75
C LEU A 102 4.84 -11.08 1.32
N ILE A 103 3.85 -10.20 1.12
CA ILE A 103 3.55 -9.65 -0.20
C ILE A 103 4.74 -8.85 -0.75
N ALA A 104 5.36 -7.99 0.07
CA ALA A 104 6.49 -7.17 -0.37
C ALA A 104 7.70 -8.00 -0.84
N TYR A 105 8.07 -9.05 -0.10
CA TYR A 105 9.25 -9.88 -0.41
C TYR A 105 8.99 -11.01 -1.41
N ARG A 106 7.73 -11.43 -1.62
CA ARG A 106 7.40 -12.59 -2.49
C ARG A 106 6.40 -12.29 -3.61
N GLN A 107 6.06 -11.03 -3.85
CA GLN A 107 5.24 -10.66 -5.00
C GLN A 107 5.81 -11.18 -6.33
N PRO A 108 4.96 -11.61 -7.28
CA PRO A 108 3.51 -11.75 -7.17
C PRO A 108 3.10 -13.01 -6.38
N ILE A 109 2.25 -12.85 -5.35
CA ILE A 109 1.84 -13.94 -4.45
C ILE A 109 0.31 -14.02 -4.28
N THR A 110 -0.23 -15.23 -4.16
CA THR A 110 -1.66 -15.51 -3.94
C THR A 110 -2.01 -15.64 -2.46
N ARG A 111 -3.30 -15.53 -2.11
CA ARG A 111 -3.75 -15.72 -0.71
C ARG A 111 -3.35 -17.09 -0.15
N GLY A 112 -3.48 -18.16 -0.94
CA GLY A 112 -3.13 -19.51 -0.51
C GLY A 112 -1.64 -19.64 -0.18
N GLU A 113 -0.75 -19.12 -1.03
CA GLU A 113 0.69 -19.12 -0.79
C GLU A 113 1.07 -18.32 0.48
N ILE A 114 0.34 -17.24 0.81
CA ILE A 114 0.55 -16.50 2.07
C ILE A 114 0.15 -17.37 3.26
N GLU A 115 -1.00 -18.05 3.20
CA GLU A 115 -1.49 -18.94 4.26
C GLU A 115 -0.53 -20.13 4.49
N ASP A 116 -0.01 -20.71 3.41
CA ASP A 116 0.95 -21.81 3.46
C ASP A 116 2.25 -21.41 4.17
N VAL A 117 2.76 -20.21 3.90
CA VAL A 117 3.99 -19.71 4.55
C VAL A 117 3.76 -19.34 6.02
N ARG A 118 2.58 -18.80 6.36
CA ARG A 118 2.25 -18.41 7.75
C ARG A 118 1.81 -19.60 8.60
N GLY A 119 1.34 -20.68 7.99
CA GLY A 119 0.77 -21.85 8.69
C GLY A 119 -0.58 -21.57 9.36
N VAL A 120 -1.18 -20.40 9.11
CA VAL A 120 -2.49 -19.99 9.65
C VAL A 120 -3.30 -19.26 8.58
N ALA A 121 -4.62 -19.39 8.66
CA ALA A 121 -5.54 -18.71 7.75
C ALA A 121 -5.38 -17.18 7.85
N VAL A 122 -5.40 -16.50 6.70
CA VAL A 122 -5.34 -15.04 6.63
C VAL A 122 -6.77 -14.51 6.66
N ASN A 123 -7.06 -13.62 7.61
CA ASN A 123 -8.37 -12.99 7.67
C ASN A 123 -8.61 -12.16 6.39
N SER A 124 -9.69 -12.46 5.66
CA SER A 124 -10.08 -11.74 4.44
C SER A 124 -10.18 -10.22 4.63
N HIS A 125 -10.51 -9.75 5.84
CA HIS A 125 -10.54 -8.33 6.15
C HIS A 125 -9.16 -7.67 6.02
N ILE A 126 -8.06 -8.36 6.38
CA ILE A 126 -6.69 -7.83 6.26
C ILE A 126 -6.38 -7.52 4.79
N VAL A 127 -6.64 -8.48 3.89
CA VAL A 127 -6.39 -8.30 2.45
C VAL A 127 -7.26 -7.17 1.90
N LYS A 128 -8.52 -7.10 2.31
CA LYS A 128 -9.44 -6.01 1.93
C LYS A 128 -8.91 -4.64 2.38
N THR A 129 -8.48 -4.49 3.64
CA THR A 129 -7.92 -3.24 4.14
C THR A 129 -6.63 -2.84 3.42
N LEU A 130 -5.76 -3.80 3.09
CA LEU A 130 -4.53 -3.52 2.33
C LEU A 130 -4.83 -3.02 0.91
N LEU A 131 -5.88 -3.55 0.27
CA LEU A 131 -6.35 -3.09 -1.04
C LEU A 131 -7.01 -1.71 -0.95
N GLU A 132 -7.85 -1.46 0.05
CA GLU A 132 -8.54 -0.17 0.26
C GLU A 132 -7.56 0.97 0.57
N ARG A 133 -6.45 0.68 1.26
CA ARG A 133 -5.35 1.63 1.51
C ARG A 133 -4.41 1.78 0.32
N GLU A 134 -4.70 1.10 -0.78
CA GLU A 134 -3.89 1.05 -1.99
C GLU A 134 -2.44 0.58 -1.75
N TRP A 135 -2.14 -0.11 -0.67
CA TRP A 135 -0.79 -0.62 -0.42
C TRP A 135 -0.46 -1.84 -1.26
N ILE A 136 -1.49 -2.61 -1.60
CA ILE A 136 -1.39 -3.73 -2.53
C ILE A 136 -2.41 -3.56 -3.65
N ARG A 137 -2.17 -4.23 -4.76
CA ARG A 137 -3.08 -4.32 -5.92
C ARG A 137 -3.08 -5.73 -6.48
N ILE A 138 -4.12 -6.06 -7.22
CA ILE A 138 -4.19 -7.30 -8.00
C ILE A 138 -3.41 -7.09 -9.30
N VAL A 139 -2.44 -7.96 -9.57
CA VAL A 139 -1.62 -7.92 -10.81
C VAL A 139 -2.07 -8.93 -11.86
N GLY A 140 -2.88 -9.91 -11.46
CA GLY A 140 -3.39 -10.96 -12.32
C GLY A 140 -3.97 -12.11 -11.51
N TYR A 141 -4.26 -13.21 -12.19
CA TYR A 141 -4.78 -14.44 -11.59
C TYR A 141 -3.89 -15.62 -11.94
N ARG A 142 -3.65 -16.51 -10.99
CA ARG A 142 -2.82 -17.70 -11.21
C ARG A 142 -3.60 -18.75 -12.02
N ASP A 143 -2.93 -19.43 -12.94
CA ASP A 143 -3.53 -20.51 -13.74
C ASP A 143 -3.55 -21.86 -13.00
N VAL A 144 -4.32 -21.90 -11.91
CA VAL A 144 -4.61 -23.09 -11.10
C VAL A 144 -6.11 -23.18 -10.83
N PRO A 145 -6.66 -24.33 -10.41
CA PRO A 145 -8.09 -24.46 -10.12
C PRO A 145 -8.56 -23.36 -9.15
N GLY A 146 -9.64 -22.68 -9.52
CA GLY A 146 -10.18 -21.53 -8.77
C GLY A 146 -9.58 -20.17 -9.13
N LYS A 147 -8.56 -20.11 -10.01
CA LYS A 147 -7.91 -18.90 -10.53
C LYS A 147 -7.72 -17.82 -9.45
N PRO A 148 -6.93 -18.07 -8.39
CA PRO A 148 -6.78 -17.12 -7.29
C PRO A 148 -6.06 -15.85 -7.75
N ALA A 149 -6.46 -14.70 -7.19
CA ALA A 149 -5.82 -13.41 -7.44
C ALA A 149 -4.38 -13.38 -6.91
N MET A 150 -3.48 -12.76 -7.67
CA MET A 150 -2.10 -12.49 -7.28
C MET A 150 -1.95 -11.03 -6.87
N PHE A 151 -1.33 -10.81 -5.72
CA PHE A 151 -1.10 -9.51 -5.12
C PHE A 151 0.34 -9.03 -5.33
N ALA A 152 0.48 -7.73 -5.52
CA ALA A 152 1.76 -7.02 -5.48
C ALA A 152 1.61 -5.68 -4.77
N THR A 153 2.72 -5.13 -4.31
CA THR A 153 2.78 -3.80 -3.68
C THR A 153 2.61 -2.68 -4.71
N THR A 154 2.32 -1.47 -4.22
CA THR A 154 2.14 -0.26 -5.05
C THR A 154 3.15 0.82 -4.70
N LYS A 155 3.11 1.94 -5.43
CA LYS A 155 3.88 3.15 -5.05
C LYS A 155 3.43 3.74 -3.71
N ALA A 156 2.13 3.65 -3.37
CA ALA A 156 1.62 4.14 -2.10
C ALA A 156 2.21 3.37 -0.91
N PHE A 157 2.45 2.07 -1.07
CA PHE A 157 3.21 1.29 -0.09
C PHE A 157 4.64 1.85 0.07
N LEU A 158 5.37 2.02 -1.04
CA LEU A 158 6.73 2.55 -1.00
C LEU A 158 6.80 3.95 -0.36
N ASP A 159 5.86 4.83 -0.69
CA ASP A 159 5.76 6.17 -0.10
C ASP A 159 5.44 6.15 1.39
N HIS A 160 4.64 5.17 1.84
CA HIS A 160 4.33 5.01 3.26
C HIS A 160 5.56 4.57 4.05
N PHE A 161 6.34 3.62 3.50
CA PHE A 161 7.55 3.08 4.12
C PHE A 161 8.82 3.86 3.82
N ASN A 162 8.72 5.04 3.20
CA ASN A 162 9.86 5.90 2.86
C ASN A 162 10.90 5.27 1.91
N LEU A 163 10.44 4.41 1.00
CA LEU A 163 11.27 3.67 0.03
C LEU A 163 11.17 4.29 -1.37
N LYS A 164 12.25 4.23 -2.15
CA LYS A 164 12.23 4.69 -3.56
C LYS A 164 11.84 3.56 -4.49
N ASN A 165 12.35 2.37 -4.20
CA ASN A 165 12.12 1.15 -4.95
C ASN A 165 11.96 -0.03 -3.97
N LEU A 166 11.66 -1.21 -4.51
CA LEU A 166 11.52 -2.44 -3.72
C LEU A 166 12.87 -3.03 -3.30
N ASP A 167 13.96 -2.68 -3.98
CA ASP A 167 15.31 -3.17 -3.69
C ASP A 167 15.90 -2.50 -2.44
N ASP A 168 15.35 -1.35 -2.02
CA ASP A 168 15.66 -0.66 -0.77
C ASP A 168 15.13 -1.41 0.48
N LEU A 169 14.37 -2.51 0.30
CA LEU A 169 13.91 -3.33 1.41
C LEU A 169 15.09 -4.09 2.05
N PRO A 170 15.20 -4.11 3.39
CA PRO A 170 16.25 -4.86 4.07
C PRO A 170 16.25 -6.34 3.66
N PRO A 171 17.41 -6.94 3.33
CA PRO A 171 17.46 -8.34 3.00
C PRO A 171 17.00 -9.19 4.19
N LEU A 172 16.30 -10.30 3.91
CA LEU A 172 15.72 -11.17 4.94
C LEU A 172 16.75 -11.72 5.95
N ALA A 173 18.04 -11.74 5.58
CA ALA A 173 19.12 -12.13 6.47
C ALA A 173 19.35 -11.11 7.61
N GLU A 174 19.29 -9.81 7.30
CA GLU A 174 19.51 -8.72 8.26
C GLU A 174 18.32 -8.54 9.22
N LEU A 175 17.10 -8.90 8.78
CA LEU A 175 15.91 -8.85 9.64
C LEU A 175 15.97 -9.81 10.83
N ARG A 176 16.81 -10.85 10.79
CA ARG A 176 16.98 -11.78 11.92
C ARG A 176 17.83 -11.18 13.04
N GLU A 177 18.66 -10.20 12.72
CA GLU A 177 19.54 -9.51 13.67
C GLU A 177 18.90 -8.26 14.26
N LEU A 178 17.84 -7.75 13.60
CA LEU A 178 16.99 -6.70 14.14
C LEU A 178 16.14 -7.30 15.28
N GLU A 179 16.65 -7.27 16.50
CA GLU A 179 15.81 -7.50 17.68
C GLU A 179 14.66 -6.47 17.64
N PRO A 180 13.39 -6.90 17.73
CA PRO A 180 12.31 -5.96 17.88
C PRO A 180 12.53 -5.23 19.20
N ASP A 181 12.76 -3.91 19.14
CA ASP A 181 12.68 -3.08 20.34
C ASP A 181 11.38 -3.46 21.06
N PRO A 182 11.43 -3.77 22.37
CA PRO A 182 10.23 -4.07 23.12
C PRO A 182 9.35 -2.84 23.05
N VAL A 183 8.34 -2.90 22.18
CA VAL A 183 7.23 -1.97 22.18
C VAL A 183 6.62 -2.11 23.56
N LEU A 184 6.86 -1.13 24.42
CA LEU A 184 6.15 -1.02 25.68
C LEU A 184 4.66 -0.92 25.33
N ASP A 185 3.92 -2.01 25.53
CA ASP A 185 2.47 -2.01 25.49
C ASP A 185 2.00 -1.16 26.67
N PHE A 186 1.83 0.14 26.42
CA PHE A 186 1.23 1.06 27.38
C PHE A 186 -0.25 0.73 27.64
N ASP A 187 -0.85 -0.13 26.83
CA ASP A 187 -2.25 -0.54 26.97
C ASP A 187 -2.43 -1.64 28.06
N ASP A 188 -1.35 -2.37 28.43
CA ASP A 188 -1.34 -3.40 29.48
C ASP A 188 -0.41 -3.05 30.67
N ALA A 189 0.17 -1.84 30.68
CA ALA A 189 0.98 -1.39 31.79
C ALA A 189 0.09 -1.20 33.04
N ALA A 190 0.19 -2.13 33.99
CA ALA A 190 -0.50 -2.03 35.28
C ALA A 190 -0.27 -0.63 35.87
N VAL A 191 -1.36 0.11 36.10
CA VAL A 191 -1.31 1.42 36.75
C VAL A 191 -0.57 1.25 38.08
N PRO A 192 0.51 2.00 38.34
CA PRO A 192 1.24 1.91 39.60
C PRO A 192 0.27 2.15 40.77
N GLN A 193 0.28 1.25 41.76
CA GLN A 193 -0.66 1.29 42.90
C GLN A 193 -0.78 2.67 43.54
N GLY A 194 0.31 3.44 43.66
CA GLY A 194 0.27 4.79 44.23
C GLY A 194 -0.52 5.82 43.41
N LEU A 195 -0.70 5.64 42.10
CA LEU A 195 -1.59 6.48 41.28
C LEU A 195 -3.05 6.04 41.38
N GLN A 196 -3.28 4.72 41.54
CA GLN A 196 -4.60 4.17 41.82
C GLN A 196 -5.12 4.66 43.19
N ASP A 197 -4.27 4.59 44.22
CA ASP A 197 -4.60 5.02 45.57
C ASP A 197 -4.92 6.53 45.65
N LEU A 198 -4.25 7.36 44.83
CA LEU A 198 -4.53 8.79 44.74
C LEU A 198 -5.85 9.08 44.01
N ALA A 199 -6.18 8.30 42.98
CA ALA A 199 -7.45 8.41 42.27
C ALA A 199 -8.62 7.99 43.18
N ASP A 200 -8.45 6.89 43.92
CA ASP A 200 -9.43 6.38 44.88
C ASP A 200 -9.61 7.34 46.07
N ALA A 201 -8.54 8.03 46.51
CA ALA A 201 -8.61 9.05 47.57
C ALA A 201 -9.24 10.37 47.11
N SER A 202 -9.21 10.66 45.80
CA SER A 202 -9.86 11.85 45.22
C SER A 202 -11.30 11.60 44.75
N ALA A 203 -11.77 10.35 44.75
CA ALA A 203 -13.16 10.03 44.49
C ALA A 203 -14.02 10.43 45.70
N GLU A 204 -14.92 11.40 45.51
CA GLU A 204 -15.99 11.63 46.49
C GLU A 204 -16.90 10.39 46.53
N PRO A 205 -17.43 9.99 47.71
CA PRO A 205 -18.32 8.85 47.80
C PRO A 205 -19.62 9.16 47.06
N GLU A 206 -19.74 8.70 45.82
CA GLU A 206 -21.03 8.62 45.15
C GLU A 206 -21.90 7.63 45.94
N GLU A 207 -23.13 8.05 46.26
CA GLU A 207 -24.15 7.17 46.81
C GLU A 207 -24.30 5.93 45.89
N PRO A 208 -24.46 4.72 46.46
CA PRO A 208 -24.59 3.52 45.65
C PRO A 208 -25.85 3.64 44.81
N LYS A 209 -25.71 3.98 43.53
CA LYS A 209 -26.75 3.74 42.54
C LYS A 209 -26.85 2.23 42.43
N GLU A 210 -27.98 1.70 42.90
CA GLU A 210 -28.34 0.31 42.73
C GLU A 210 -28.09 -0.09 41.28
N GLU A 211 -27.12 -0.97 41.07
CA GLU A 211 -26.98 -1.66 39.80
C GLU A 211 -28.31 -2.38 39.57
N THR A 212 -29.15 -1.84 38.70
CA THR A 212 -30.30 -2.57 38.21
C THR A 212 -29.74 -3.76 37.46
N SER A 213 -29.78 -4.91 38.13
CA SER A 213 -29.42 -6.22 37.58
C SER A 213 -29.98 -6.32 36.17
N PHE A 214 -29.19 -6.86 35.24
CA PHE A 214 -29.56 -7.06 33.84
C PHE A 214 -30.94 -7.72 33.67
N HIS A 215 -31.36 -8.49 34.68
CA HIS A 215 -32.68 -9.12 34.76
C HIS A 215 -33.84 -8.12 34.95
N THR A 216 -33.64 -7.04 35.70
CA THR A 216 -34.62 -5.96 35.89
C THR A 216 -34.83 -5.17 34.60
N LEU A 217 -33.76 -4.91 33.85
CA LEU A 217 -33.83 -4.25 32.55
C LEU A 217 -34.52 -5.12 31.49
N LEU A 218 -34.34 -6.45 31.55
CA LEU A 218 -35.04 -7.41 30.69
C LEU A 218 -36.55 -7.46 30.99
N LEU A 219 -36.94 -7.42 32.26
CA LEU A 219 -38.35 -7.36 32.66
C LEU A 219 -39.03 -6.05 32.25
N GLU A 220 -38.33 -4.92 32.31
CA GLU A 220 -38.85 -3.65 31.78
C GLU A 220 -39.04 -3.72 30.27
N LEU A 221 -38.11 -4.33 29.53
CA LEU A 221 -38.24 -4.48 28.07
C LEU A 221 -39.46 -5.34 27.67
N ASP A 222 -39.69 -6.46 28.36
CA ASP A 222 -40.86 -7.32 28.13
C ASP A 222 -42.18 -6.55 28.41
N THR A 223 -42.22 -5.75 29.47
CA THR A 223 -43.41 -4.94 29.78
C THR A 223 -43.66 -3.80 28.78
N MET A 224 -42.62 -3.35 28.06
CA MET A 224 -42.76 -2.36 27.00
C MET A 224 -43.23 -2.99 25.68
N GLU A 225 -42.94 -4.28 25.43
CA GLU A 225 -43.43 -5.01 24.25
C GLU A 225 -44.92 -5.39 24.34
N GLU A 226 -45.48 -5.63 25.53
CA GLU A 226 -46.90 -5.95 25.72
C GLU A 226 -47.88 -4.81 25.34
N GLY A 227 -47.36 -3.58 25.16
CA GLY A 227 -48.14 -2.40 24.77
C GLY A 227 -48.10 -2.05 23.29
N LEU A 228 -47.24 -2.70 22.48
CA LEU A 228 -47.18 -2.44 21.05
C LEU A 228 -48.23 -3.29 20.32
N LYS A 229 -49.25 -2.63 19.76
CA LYS A 229 -50.14 -3.25 18.78
C LYS A 229 -49.34 -3.61 17.53
N THR A 230 -49.04 -4.89 17.35
CA THR A 230 -48.56 -5.44 16.08
C THR A 230 -49.74 -5.63 15.13
N ASP A 231 -50.41 -4.55 14.75
CA ASP A 231 -51.39 -4.56 13.68
C ASP A 231 -50.70 -4.03 12.41
N PHE A 232 -50.07 -4.94 11.67
CA PHE A 232 -49.51 -4.68 10.33
C PHE A 232 -50.63 -4.56 9.28
N ASP A 233 -51.61 -3.66 9.51
CA ASP A 233 -52.74 -3.45 8.59
C ASP A 233 -52.75 -2.02 7.99
N ASP A 234 -51.76 -1.18 8.32
CA ASP A 234 -51.72 0.24 7.92
C ASP A 234 -50.83 0.54 6.69
N LEU A 235 -50.43 -0.48 5.93
CA LEU A 235 -49.66 -0.32 4.67
C LEU A 235 -50.48 -0.57 3.40
N LEU A 236 -51.80 -0.74 3.51
CA LEU A 236 -52.70 -0.89 2.37
C LEU A 236 -53.88 0.07 2.44
N ARG A 237 -53.62 1.38 2.49
CA ARG A 237 -54.64 2.38 2.16
C ARG A 237 -54.08 3.75 1.82
N ASP A 238 -53.79 3.96 0.54
CA ASP A 238 -54.33 5.12 -0.16
C ASP A 238 -54.25 4.95 -1.69
N GLY A 239 -55.40 5.06 -2.36
CA GLY A 239 -55.53 4.85 -3.80
C GLY A 239 -56.99 4.67 -4.21
N ALA A 240 -57.71 5.78 -4.25
CA ALA A 240 -59.15 5.92 -4.41
C ALA A 240 -59.81 5.10 -5.54
N VAL A 241 -60.95 4.52 -5.15
CA VAL A 241 -62.23 4.30 -5.84
C VAL A 241 -62.36 4.85 -7.28
N ASN A 242 -62.73 3.97 -8.21
CA ASN A 242 -63.77 4.29 -9.17
C ASN A 242 -64.62 3.03 -9.43
N GLU A 243 -65.90 3.09 -9.06
CA GLU A 243 -66.90 2.05 -9.27
C GLU A 243 -67.42 2.09 -10.72
N SER A 244 -67.55 0.91 -11.36
CA SER A 244 -68.73 0.57 -12.16
C SER A 244 -68.73 -0.91 -12.56
N GLU A 245 -69.71 -1.64 -12.00
CA GLU A 245 -70.55 -2.69 -12.60
C GLU A 245 -69.93 -4.01 -13.14
N GLY A 246 -70.45 -5.13 -12.62
CA GLY A 246 -70.94 -6.22 -13.47
C GLY A 246 -70.27 -7.60 -13.44
N GLU A 247 -70.90 -8.53 -12.71
CA GLU A 247 -71.20 -9.92 -13.15
C GLU A 247 -70.15 -11.07 -13.12
N LEU A 248 -70.37 -12.00 -12.16
CA LEU A 248 -70.27 -13.48 -12.17
C LEU A 248 -69.42 -14.20 -13.25
N ALA A 249 -68.43 -15.03 -12.82
CA ALA A 249 -68.25 -16.44 -13.25
C ALA A 249 -67.02 -17.13 -12.59
N GLN A 250 -67.05 -18.46 -12.58
CA GLN A 250 -66.16 -19.45 -11.94
C GLN A 250 -64.74 -19.57 -12.55
N PRO A 251 -63.81 -20.33 -11.91
CA PRO A 251 -62.39 -20.32 -12.26
C PRO A 251 -62.04 -21.36 -13.32
N GLU A 252 -61.18 -20.97 -14.27
CA GLU A 252 -60.46 -21.91 -15.14
C GLU A 252 -58.96 -21.61 -15.13
N SER A 253 -58.23 -22.72 -15.21
CA SER A 253 -56.78 -22.91 -15.28
C SER A 253 -56.09 -22.15 -16.39
N GLU A 254 -54.84 -21.71 -16.17
CA GLU A 254 -53.73 -21.72 -17.14
C GLU A 254 -52.43 -21.32 -16.41
N THR A 255 -51.44 -22.21 -16.30
CA THR A 255 -50.32 -22.45 -17.24
C THR A 255 -49.14 -21.50 -17.00
N GLU A 256 -48.05 -22.08 -16.50
CA GLU A 256 -46.72 -21.48 -16.40
C GLU A 256 -46.18 -21.13 -17.80
N VAL A 257 -45.69 -19.90 -17.96
CA VAL A 257 -44.93 -19.47 -19.14
C VAL A 257 -43.63 -18.85 -18.67
N GLU A 258 -42.52 -19.58 -18.84
CA GLU A 258 -41.17 -19.04 -18.80
C GLU A 258 -40.90 -18.19 -20.06
N PRO A 259 -40.20 -17.05 -19.97
CA PRO A 259 -39.73 -16.35 -21.16
C PRO A 259 -38.41 -16.96 -21.63
N ARG A 260 -38.45 -17.51 -22.85
CA ARG A 260 -37.30 -17.92 -23.66
C ARG A 260 -36.62 -16.67 -24.23
N ILE A 261 -35.39 -16.40 -23.81
CA ILE A 261 -34.51 -15.43 -24.47
C ILE A 261 -33.66 -16.20 -25.49
N GLU A 262 -33.78 -15.78 -26.74
CA GLU A 262 -33.04 -16.28 -27.90
C GLU A 262 -31.59 -15.78 -27.82
N ALA A 263 -30.63 -16.71 -27.79
CA ALA A 263 -29.22 -16.40 -27.98
C ALA A 263 -28.87 -16.61 -29.46
N GLU A 264 -28.51 -15.53 -30.14
CA GLU A 264 -27.85 -15.57 -31.43
C GLU A 264 -26.48 -16.25 -31.27
N VAL A 265 -26.29 -17.35 -32.00
CA VAL A 265 -25.05 -18.15 -32.03
C VAL A 265 -24.15 -17.55 -33.10
N GLU A 266 -23.06 -16.89 -32.69
CA GLU A 266 -21.93 -16.61 -33.58
C GLU A 266 -21.21 -17.93 -33.92
N PRO A 267 -20.78 -18.16 -35.18
CA PRO A 267 -20.10 -19.39 -35.55
C PRO A 267 -18.65 -19.41 -35.03
N GLU A 268 -18.23 -20.57 -34.52
CA GLU A 268 -16.85 -20.88 -34.16
C GLU A 268 -15.89 -20.73 -35.37
N PRO A 269 -14.64 -20.26 -35.17
CA PRO A 269 -13.63 -20.29 -36.22
C PRO A 269 -13.06 -21.71 -36.40
N GLU A 270 -12.96 -22.14 -37.66
CA GLU A 270 -12.29 -23.38 -38.07
C GLU A 270 -10.77 -23.33 -37.76
N PRO A 271 -10.10 -24.50 -37.59
CA PRO A 271 -8.68 -24.54 -37.29
C PRO A 271 -7.84 -24.13 -38.51
N GLU A 272 -7.06 -23.06 -38.36
CA GLU A 272 -6.04 -22.68 -39.33
C GLU A 272 -4.98 -23.78 -39.45
N GLN A 273 -4.64 -24.10 -40.70
CA GLN A 273 -3.62 -25.07 -41.06
C GLN A 273 -2.24 -24.56 -40.62
N GLU A 274 -1.50 -25.39 -39.88
CA GLU A 274 -0.11 -25.16 -39.51
C GLU A 274 0.78 -25.16 -40.77
N ASP A 275 1.02 -23.98 -41.34
CA ASP A 275 2.08 -23.76 -42.31
C ASP A 275 3.42 -23.49 -41.60
N ASP A 276 4.39 -24.37 -41.86
CA ASP A 276 5.84 -24.18 -41.81
C ASP A 276 6.49 -23.61 -40.52
N ILE A 277 6.77 -24.52 -39.57
CA ILE A 277 7.58 -24.31 -38.35
C ILE A 277 9.11 -24.18 -38.64
N LEU A 278 9.54 -24.08 -39.90
CA LEU A 278 10.98 -24.03 -40.23
C LEU A 278 11.62 -22.62 -40.24
N GLY A 279 10.83 -21.54 -40.32
CA GLY A 279 11.36 -20.17 -40.49
C GLY A 279 11.79 -19.47 -39.19
N VAL A 280 11.15 -19.78 -38.06
CA VAL A 280 11.39 -19.08 -36.78
C VAL A 280 12.73 -19.47 -36.16
N ALA A 281 13.18 -20.71 -36.40
CA ALA A 281 14.48 -21.20 -35.92
C ALA A 281 15.65 -20.50 -36.65
N GLU A 282 15.58 -20.38 -37.98
CA GLU A 282 16.59 -19.66 -38.77
C GLU A 282 16.63 -18.16 -38.44
N ALA A 283 15.48 -17.55 -38.17
CA ALA A 283 15.40 -16.15 -37.75
C ALA A 283 16.09 -15.92 -36.40
N ARG A 284 15.91 -16.84 -35.44
CA ARG A 284 16.53 -16.78 -34.11
C ARG A 284 18.05 -16.97 -34.18
N GLU A 285 18.53 -17.87 -35.05
CA GLU A 285 19.96 -18.11 -35.23
C GLU A 285 20.66 -16.90 -35.87
N LYS A 286 20.03 -16.27 -36.87
CA LYS A 286 20.54 -15.01 -37.46
C LYS A 286 20.57 -13.86 -36.45
N LEU A 287 19.59 -13.78 -35.55
CA LEU A 287 19.56 -12.77 -34.50
C LEU A 287 20.66 -12.98 -33.46
N LEU A 288 20.89 -14.23 -33.05
CA LEU A 288 22.00 -14.58 -32.14
C LEU A 288 23.37 -14.29 -32.76
N ALA A 289 23.55 -14.61 -34.04
CA ALA A 289 24.78 -14.30 -34.77
C ALA A 289 25.02 -12.78 -34.92
N ALA A 290 23.96 -11.99 -35.14
CA ALA A 290 24.05 -10.54 -35.21
C ALA A 290 24.40 -9.89 -33.86
N VAL A 291 23.85 -10.42 -32.76
CA VAL A 291 24.17 -9.95 -31.40
C VAL A 291 25.63 -10.29 -31.03
N ALA A 292 26.10 -11.49 -31.37
CA ALA A 292 27.50 -11.88 -31.14
C ALA A 292 28.49 -11.03 -31.95
N ALA A 293 28.14 -10.64 -33.17
CA ALA A 293 28.96 -9.73 -33.99
C ALA A 293 29.02 -8.31 -33.41
N LEU A 294 27.96 -7.84 -32.76
CA LEU A 294 27.93 -6.55 -32.07
C LEU A 294 28.80 -6.55 -30.81
N GLU A 295 28.81 -7.65 -30.05
CA GLU A 295 29.68 -7.78 -28.86
C GLU A 295 31.18 -7.79 -29.20
N GLN A 296 31.57 -8.39 -30.33
CA GLN A 296 32.97 -8.42 -30.78
C GLN A 296 33.46 -7.08 -31.34
N SER A 297 32.55 -6.16 -31.67
CA SER A 297 32.87 -4.87 -32.28
C SER A 297 32.97 -3.72 -31.27
N LYS A 298 32.76 -3.98 -29.98
CA LYS A 298 32.88 -2.96 -28.93
C LYS A 298 34.35 -2.85 -28.52
N PRO A 299 35.06 -1.74 -28.82
CA PRO A 299 36.40 -1.55 -28.31
C PRO A 299 36.33 -1.50 -26.78
N GLU A 300 37.27 -2.18 -26.10
CA GLU A 300 37.44 -2.10 -24.65
C GLU A 300 37.51 -0.62 -24.25
N PRO A 301 36.85 -0.20 -23.15
CA PRO A 301 36.99 1.16 -22.68
C PRO A 301 38.47 1.40 -22.35
N GLU A 302 39.08 2.40 -23.00
CA GLU A 302 40.41 2.87 -22.64
C GLU A 302 40.37 3.32 -21.18
N LEU A 303 40.97 2.55 -20.27
CA LEU A 303 41.11 2.94 -18.87
C LEU A 303 41.95 4.22 -18.83
N THR A 304 41.45 5.21 -18.11
CA THR A 304 42.26 6.39 -17.77
C THR A 304 43.44 5.97 -16.90
N ASP A 305 44.57 6.69 -16.97
CA ASP A 305 45.79 6.37 -16.22
C ASP A 305 45.51 6.18 -14.71
N GLU A 306 44.55 6.92 -14.15
CA GLU A 306 44.11 6.79 -12.76
C GLU A 306 43.41 5.45 -12.44
N GLU A 307 42.64 4.88 -13.37
CA GLU A 307 41.96 3.59 -13.17
C GLU A 307 42.93 2.41 -13.27
N ALA A 308 43.97 2.53 -14.11
CA ALA A 308 45.04 1.54 -14.20
C ALA A 308 45.90 1.51 -12.93
N GLU A 309 46.22 2.68 -12.37
CA GLU A 309 46.94 2.80 -11.09
C GLU A 309 46.11 2.25 -9.92
N ALA A 310 44.81 2.53 -9.87
CA ALA A 310 43.92 2.00 -8.83
C ALA A 310 43.83 0.47 -8.85
N LYS A 311 43.81 -0.13 -10.05
CA LYS A 311 43.79 -1.58 -10.21
C LYS A 311 45.11 -2.23 -9.80
N ALA A 312 46.25 -1.62 -10.16
CA ALA A 312 47.57 -2.10 -9.74
C ALA A 312 47.77 -2.02 -8.22
N LEU A 313 47.23 -0.97 -7.58
CA LEU A 313 47.25 -0.84 -6.12
C LEU A 313 46.38 -1.91 -5.45
N ALA A 314 45.19 -2.18 -5.99
CA ALA A 314 44.31 -3.22 -5.46
C ALA A 314 44.94 -4.62 -5.54
N GLU A 315 45.59 -4.94 -6.67
CA GLU A 315 46.27 -6.22 -6.87
C GLU A 315 47.50 -6.37 -5.96
N ALA A 316 48.24 -5.27 -5.69
CA ALA A 316 49.34 -5.27 -4.74
C ALA A 316 48.87 -5.51 -3.29
N ILE A 317 47.75 -4.89 -2.89
CA ILE A 317 47.14 -5.09 -1.56
C ILE A 317 46.69 -6.55 -1.40
N GLU A 318 46.11 -7.14 -2.44
CA GLU A 318 45.63 -8.52 -2.39
C GLU A 318 46.78 -9.54 -2.36
N ALA A 319 47.88 -9.26 -3.06
CA ALA A 319 49.10 -10.06 -3.01
C ALA A 319 49.79 -9.98 -1.63
N GLU A 320 49.84 -8.80 -1.02
CA GLU A 320 50.38 -8.61 0.32
C GLU A 320 49.51 -9.32 1.37
N ARG A 321 48.19 -9.27 1.21
CA ARG A 321 47.24 -9.99 2.08
C ARG A 321 47.41 -11.51 2.00
N ARG A 322 47.66 -12.07 0.80
CA ARG A 322 48.01 -13.49 0.63
C ARG A 322 49.33 -13.86 1.29
N GLN A 323 50.34 -12.99 1.27
CA GLN A 323 51.62 -13.25 1.93
C GLN A 323 51.54 -13.23 3.47
N PHE A 324 50.50 -12.61 4.03
CA PHE A 324 50.24 -12.62 5.47
C PHE A 324 49.33 -13.78 5.95
N GLU A 325 48.69 -14.49 5.03
CA GLU A 325 47.81 -15.64 5.34
C GLU A 325 48.51 -17.02 5.21
N ASP A 326 49.73 -17.07 4.66
CA ASP A 326 50.62 -18.26 4.60
C ASP A 326 51.75 -18.21 5.67
#